data_AF-A0A0R1GZJ8-F1
#
_entry.id   AF-A0A0R1GZJ8-F1
#
_cell.length_a   1.000
_cell.length_b   1.000
_cell.length_c   1.000
_cell.angle_alpha   90.00
_cell.angle_beta   90.00
_cell.angle_gamma   90.00
#
_symmetry.space_group_name_H-M   'P 1'
#
loop_
_entity.id
_entity.type
_entity.pdbx_description
1 polymer ?
#
loop_
_entity_poly.entity_id
_entity_poly.type
_entity_poly.pdbx_seq_one_letter_code
_entity_poly.pdbx_strand_id
1 'polypeptide(L)'
;MTTDNAAAYRFLYTGDHETIIYAALKRLRLRPDQDDYEDYLQEARLYFPQAYADFPGDPESQPHQLLAFAQQALVWHVGNQLRNNRRQDIPMEPGDHTPIIDELASDEDILNAIGLNDFRTYLIKLIGGAGNTGEWRFLVGTLIDQLTPEEIAAKHGVGRATVFRWRRSLLRRLVHHLAPPESFLE
;
A
#
# COMPACT_ATOMS: atom_id res chain seq x y z
N MET A 1 -4.76 16.80 -22.50
CA MET A 1 -5.43 17.80 -21.65
C MET A 1 -4.68 17.81 -20.33
N THR A 2 -4.16 18.96 -19.90
CA THR A 2 -3.42 19.08 -18.65
C THR A 2 -4.43 18.97 -17.52
N THR A 3 -4.56 17.77 -16.93
CA THR A 3 -5.43 17.54 -15.78
C THR A 3 -4.94 18.41 -14.63
N ASP A 4 -5.76 19.36 -14.16
CA ASP A 4 -5.45 20.11 -12.94
C ASP A 4 -5.67 19.18 -11.73
N ASN A 5 -4.70 18.30 -11.52
CA ASN A 5 -4.70 17.34 -10.42
C ASN A 5 -4.77 18.06 -9.07
N ALA A 6 -4.20 19.27 -8.96
CA ALA A 6 -4.22 20.02 -7.72
C ALA A 6 -5.64 20.49 -7.34
N ALA A 7 -6.43 20.96 -8.32
CA ALA A 7 -7.83 21.28 -8.10
C ALA A 7 -8.66 20.04 -7.74
N ALA A 8 -8.46 18.92 -8.46
CA ALA A 8 -9.17 17.67 -8.19
C ALA A 8 -8.87 17.13 -6.78
N TYR A 9 -7.60 17.09 -6.36
CA TYR A 9 -7.25 16.63 -5.01
C TYR A 9 -7.74 17.58 -3.92
N ARG A 10 -7.70 18.89 -4.17
CA ARG A 10 -8.29 19.86 -3.23
C ARG A 10 -9.78 19.57 -3.04
N PHE A 11 -10.51 19.33 -4.13
CA PHE A 11 -11.92 18.97 -4.07
C PHE A 11 -12.14 17.64 -3.32
N LEU A 12 -11.33 16.61 -3.59
CA LEU A 12 -11.44 15.30 -2.95
C LEU A 12 -11.23 15.35 -1.43
N TYR A 13 -10.24 16.11 -0.97
CA TYR A 13 -9.91 16.23 0.46
C TYR A 13 -10.67 17.36 1.16
N THR A 14 -11.66 17.96 0.49
CA THR A 14 -12.56 18.93 1.12
C THR A 14 -13.71 18.19 1.81
N GLY A 15 -13.90 18.46 3.11
CA GLY A 15 -15.02 17.93 3.88
C GLY A 15 -15.03 16.41 3.94
N ASP A 16 -16.14 15.80 3.53
CA ASP A 16 -16.40 14.36 3.54
C ASP A 16 -16.40 13.75 2.12
N HIS A 17 -15.86 14.44 1.12
CA HIS A 17 -15.87 13.99 -0.27
C HIS A 17 -15.08 12.69 -0.48
N GLU A 18 -14.01 12.45 0.28
CA GLU A 18 -13.26 11.19 0.24
C GLU A 18 -14.13 9.96 0.58
N THR A 19 -15.26 10.15 1.27
CA THR A 19 -16.18 9.05 1.61
C THR A 19 -16.76 8.33 0.41
N ILE A 20 -16.78 8.97 -0.77
CA ILE A 20 -17.19 8.31 -2.02
C ILE A 20 -16.26 7.15 -2.39
N ILE A 21 -14.97 7.26 -2.06
CA ILE A 21 -13.97 6.22 -2.34
C ILE A 21 -14.26 5.02 -1.44
N TYR A 22 -14.47 5.23 -0.14
CA TYR A 22 -14.85 4.16 0.78
C TYR A 22 -16.18 3.51 0.38
N ALA A 23 -17.15 4.30 -0.08
CA ALA A 23 -18.42 3.78 -0.56
C ALA A 23 -18.26 2.95 -1.85
N ALA A 24 -17.36 3.33 -2.75
CA ALA A 24 -17.03 2.58 -3.96
C ALA A 24 -16.38 1.23 -3.61
N LEU A 25 -15.36 1.22 -2.76
CA LEU A 25 -14.69 -0.01 -2.31
C LEU A 25 -15.65 -0.94 -1.55
N LYS A 26 -16.49 -0.39 -0.67
CA LYS A 26 -17.53 -1.15 0.05
C LYS A 26 -18.52 -1.82 -0.91
N ARG A 27 -18.90 -1.14 -2.00
CA ARG A 27 -19.79 -1.71 -3.05
C ARG A 27 -19.14 -2.87 -3.79
N LEU A 28 -17.81 -2.86 -3.93
CA LEU A 28 -17.02 -3.96 -4.50
C LEU A 28 -16.72 -5.09 -3.50
N ARG A 29 -17.25 -4.98 -2.27
CA ARG A 29 -16.99 -5.91 -1.15
C ARG A 29 -15.50 -5.99 -0.76
N LEU A 30 -14.74 -4.94 -1.05
CA LEU A 30 -13.40 -4.76 -0.53
C LEU A 30 -13.50 -4.30 0.92
N ARG A 31 -12.87 -5.06 1.82
CA ARG A 31 -12.92 -4.81 3.26
C ARG A 31 -11.55 -4.36 3.75
N PRO A 32 -11.47 -3.45 4.74
CA PRO A 32 -10.19 -2.97 5.29
C PRO A 32 -9.27 -4.04 5.87
N ASP A 33 -9.77 -5.25 6.11
CA ASP A 33 -9.00 -6.39 6.61
C ASP A 33 -8.42 -7.29 5.51
N GLN A 34 -8.64 -6.95 4.24
CA GLN A 34 -8.03 -7.64 3.10
C GLN A 34 -6.67 -7.00 2.78
N ASP A 35 -5.68 -7.83 2.44
CA ASP A 35 -4.32 -7.38 2.18
C ASP A 35 -4.26 -6.35 1.02
N ASP A 36 -5.09 -6.54 -0.01
CA ASP A 36 -5.12 -5.68 -1.20
C ASP A 36 -5.95 -4.38 -1.02
N TYR A 37 -6.56 -4.16 0.15
CA TYR A 37 -7.48 -3.05 0.36
C TYR A 37 -6.80 -1.68 0.22
N GLU A 38 -5.63 -1.51 0.83
CA GLU A 38 -4.88 -0.26 0.80
C GLU A 38 -4.38 0.06 -0.62
N ASP A 39 -4.06 -0.98 -1.40
CA ASP A 39 -3.63 -0.83 -2.79
C ASP A 39 -4.78 -0.31 -3.66
N TYR A 40 -5.95 -0.94 -3.57
CA TYR A 40 -7.14 -0.46 -4.28
C TYR A 40 -7.63 0.91 -3.78
N LEU A 41 -7.39 1.25 -2.52
CA LEU A 41 -7.67 2.58 -1.98
C LEU A 41 -6.75 3.65 -2.57
N GLN A 42 -5.44 3.37 -2.66
CA GLN A 42 -4.51 4.27 -3.33
C GLN A 42 -4.81 4.42 -4.82
N GLU A 43 -5.08 3.31 -5.50
CA GLU A 43 -5.42 3.32 -6.92
C GLU A 43 -6.68 4.14 -7.19
N ALA A 44 -7.71 3.99 -6.35
CA ALA A 44 -8.91 4.81 -6.41
C ALA A 44 -8.62 6.31 -6.23
N ARG A 45 -7.71 6.69 -5.33
CA ARG A 45 -7.27 8.09 -5.16
C ARG A 45 -6.53 8.60 -6.39
N LEU A 46 -5.64 7.80 -6.97
CA LEU A 46 -4.88 8.14 -8.18
C LEU A 46 -5.79 8.29 -9.41
N TYR A 47 -6.89 7.55 -9.47
CA TYR A 47 -7.86 7.64 -10.56
C TYR A 47 -8.84 8.81 -10.42
N PHE A 48 -9.05 9.34 -9.21
CA PHE A 48 -10.03 10.41 -8.98
C PHE A 48 -9.82 11.67 -9.86
N PRO A 49 -8.59 12.20 -10.06
CA PRO A 49 -8.38 13.34 -10.96
C PRO A 49 -8.84 13.10 -12.39
N GLN A 50 -8.75 11.86 -12.88
CA GLN A 50 -9.27 11.50 -14.19
C GLN A 50 -10.80 11.56 -14.21
N ALA A 51 -11.46 10.97 -13.20
CA ALA A 51 -12.92 11.07 -13.06
C ALA A 51 -13.40 12.51 -12.88
N TYR A 52 -12.61 13.37 -12.23
CA TYR A 52 -12.89 14.79 -12.07
C TYR A 52 -12.83 15.53 -13.42
N ALA A 53 -11.85 15.23 -14.26
CA ALA A 53 -11.70 15.84 -15.59
C ALA A 53 -12.70 15.31 -16.62
N ASP A 54 -13.11 14.04 -16.49
CA ASP A 54 -14.08 13.40 -17.39
C ASP A 54 -15.54 13.75 -17.05
N PHE A 55 -15.78 14.49 -15.96
CA PHE A 55 -17.12 14.91 -15.58
C PHE A 55 -17.69 15.88 -16.62
N PRO A 56 -18.87 15.60 -17.22
CA PRO A 56 -19.43 16.41 -18.31
C PRO A 56 -20.03 17.74 -17.86
N GLY A 57 -20.21 17.93 -16.54
CA GLY A 57 -20.72 19.16 -15.94
C GLY A 57 -19.59 20.05 -15.40
N ASP A 58 -19.98 21.11 -14.72
CA ASP A 58 -19.05 21.96 -13.99
C ASP A 58 -18.89 21.46 -12.54
N PRO A 59 -17.68 21.05 -12.12
CA PRO A 59 -17.38 20.54 -10.78
C PRO A 59 -17.82 21.44 -9.64
N GLU A 60 -17.69 22.76 -9.81
CA GLU A 60 -17.92 23.73 -8.74
C GLU A 60 -19.40 24.03 -8.55
N SER A 61 -20.18 24.06 -9.64
CA SER A 61 -21.63 24.29 -9.57
C SER A 61 -22.45 23.04 -9.25
N GLN A 62 -21.90 21.83 -9.43
CA GLN A 62 -22.63 20.57 -9.24
C GLN A 62 -21.87 19.51 -8.43
N PRO A 63 -21.42 19.83 -7.19
CA PRO A 63 -20.56 18.95 -6.41
C PRO A 63 -21.18 17.58 -6.15
N HIS A 64 -22.48 17.49 -5.82
CA HIS A 64 -23.14 16.20 -5.58
C HIS A 64 -23.23 15.32 -6.84
N GLN A 65 -23.40 15.91 -8.02
CA GLN A 65 -23.47 15.15 -9.27
C GLN A 65 -22.10 14.63 -9.66
N LEU A 66 -21.06 15.44 -9.46
CA LEU A 66 -19.68 15.03 -9.60
C LEU A 66 -19.34 13.87 -8.66
N LEU A 67 -19.70 13.95 -7.37
CA LEU A 67 -19.45 12.88 -6.40
C LEU A 67 -20.13 11.57 -6.80
N ALA A 68 -21.38 11.61 -7.26
CA ALA A 68 -22.10 10.43 -7.75
C ALA A 68 -21.47 9.84 -9.02
N PHE A 69 -21.06 10.70 -9.96
CA PHE A 69 -20.35 10.30 -11.17
C PHE A 69 -19.00 9.65 -10.85
N ALA A 70 -18.19 10.32 -10.03
CA ALA A 70 -16.88 9.84 -9.61
C ALA A 70 -16.98 8.51 -8.86
N GLN A 71 -17.96 8.34 -7.96
CA GLN A 71 -18.20 7.07 -7.29
C GLN A 71 -18.46 5.93 -8.29
N GLN A 72 -19.29 6.17 -9.31
CA GLN A 72 -19.59 5.16 -10.33
C GLN A 72 -18.36 4.84 -11.20
N ALA A 73 -17.59 5.85 -11.58
CA ALA A 73 -16.34 5.69 -12.33
C ALA A 73 -15.30 4.88 -11.54
N LEU A 74 -15.15 5.16 -10.24
CA LEU A 74 -14.27 4.42 -9.33
C LEU A 74 -14.68 2.95 -9.19
N VAL A 75 -15.99 2.66 -9.07
CA VAL A 75 -16.51 1.29 -9.02
C VAL A 75 -16.15 0.51 -10.28
N TRP A 76 -16.21 1.15 -11.45
CA TRP A 76 -15.83 0.51 -12.72
C TRP A 76 -14.33 0.31 -12.83
N HIS A 77 -13.53 1.32 -12.47
CA HIS A 77 -12.08 1.27 -12.53
C HIS A 77 -11.52 0.15 -11.64
N VAL A 78 -11.80 0.21 -10.33
CA VAL A 78 -11.34 -0.81 -9.37
C VAL A 78 -11.97 -2.17 -9.66
N GLY A 79 -13.23 -2.20 -10.11
CA GLY A 79 -13.88 -3.43 -10.53
C GLY A 79 -13.23 -4.10 -11.74
N ASN A 80 -12.66 -3.31 -12.67
CA ASN A 80 -11.91 -3.83 -13.81
C ASN A 80 -10.57 -4.40 -13.37
N GLN A 81 -9.87 -3.72 -12.46
CA GLN A 81 -8.62 -4.21 -11.87
C GLN A 81 -8.80 -5.54 -11.15
N LEU A 82 -9.85 -5.65 -10.33
CA LEU A 82 -10.17 -6.90 -9.64
C LEU A 82 -10.46 -8.06 -10.61
N ARG A 83 -11.07 -7.77 -11.77
CA ARG A 83 -11.29 -8.78 -12.82
C ARG A 83 -9.99 -9.16 -13.52
N ASN A 84 -9.08 -8.21 -13.71
CA ASN A 84 -7.80 -8.45 -14.35
C ASN A 84 -6.89 -9.31 -13.45
N ASN A 85 -6.77 -8.97 -12.17
CA ASN A 85 -5.98 -9.74 -11.20
C ASN A 85 -6.50 -11.19 -11.09
N ARG A 86 -7.84 -11.37 -11.01
CA ARG A 86 -8.44 -12.71 -11.01
C ARG A 86 -8.19 -13.54 -12.27
N ARG A 87 -7.93 -12.90 -13.42
CA ARG A 87 -7.56 -13.60 -14.66
C ARG A 87 -6.09 -14.00 -14.66
N GLN A 88 -5.24 -13.21 -14.04
CA GLN A 88 -3.81 -13.52 -13.86
C GLN A 88 -3.60 -14.66 -12.84
N ASP A 89 -4.50 -14.80 -11.86
CA ASP A 89 -4.49 -15.90 -10.88
C ASP A 89 -4.99 -17.25 -11.42
N ILE A 90 -5.47 -17.33 -12.67
CA ILE A 90 -5.82 -18.61 -13.29
C ILE A 90 -4.51 -19.31 -13.64
N PRO A 91 -4.18 -20.48 -13.06
CA PRO A 91 -2.96 -21.19 -13.40
C PRO A 91 -3.00 -21.59 -14.88
N MET A 92 -2.21 -20.92 -15.72
CA MET A 92 -1.90 -21.41 -17.05
C MET A 92 -1.10 -22.71 -16.90
N GLU A 93 -1.48 -23.75 -17.65
CA GLU A 93 -0.66 -24.97 -17.78
C GLU A 93 0.78 -24.61 -18.17
N PRO A 94 1.80 -25.37 -17.71
CA PRO A 94 3.19 -24.99 -17.82
C PRO A 94 3.67 -25.03 -19.28
N GLY A 95 3.48 -23.92 -19.99
CA GLY A 95 4.13 -23.61 -21.25
C GLY A 95 5.50 -22.99 -20.98
N ASP A 96 6.52 -23.61 -21.58
CA ASP A 96 7.91 -23.20 -21.52
C ASP A 96 8.11 -21.76 -22.02
N HIS A 97 8.32 -20.83 -21.09
CA HIS A 97 8.60 -19.43 -21.41
C HIS A 97 9.79 -18.96 -20.56
N THR A 98 10.97 -18.94 -21.18
CA THR A 98 12.08 -18.09 -20.78
C THR A 98 11.56 -16.66 -20.52
N PRO A 99 11.72 -16.09 -19.32
CA PRO A 99 11.26 -14.73 -19.09
C PRO A 99 12.22 -13.77 -19.80
N ILE A 100 11.73 -13.14 -20.86
CA ILE A 100 12.30 -11.88 -21.35
C ILE A 100 11.81 -10.81 -20.37
N ILE A 101 12.60 -10.55 -19.34
CA ILE A 101 12.45 -9.36 -18.51
C ILE A 101 13.02 -8.22 -19.34
N ASP A 102 12.16 -7.37 -19.89
CA ASP A 102 12.58 -6.05 -20.35
C ASP A 102 11.49 -5.02 -20.03
N GLU A 103 11.48 -4.63 -18.77
CA GLU A 103 10.95 -3.34 -18.35
C GLU A 103 12.13 -2.65 -17.65
N LEU A 104 12.80 -1.75 -18.39
CA LEU A 104 13.88 -0.93 -17.84
C LEU A 104 13.31 -0.13 -16.67
N ALA A 105 13.73 -0.47 -15.46
CA ALA A 105 13.40 0.27 -14.24
C ALA A 105 13.69 1.75 -14.46
N SER A 106 12.75 2.63 -14.10
CA SER A 106 12.98 4.06 -14.20
C SER A 106 14.11 4.47 -13.24
N ASP A 107 14.80 5.59 -13.52
CA ASP A 107 15.84 6.11 -12.62
C ASP A 107 15.31 6.35 -11.20
N GLU A 108 14.01 6.66 -11.08
CA GLU A 108 13.30 6.82 -9.81
C GLU A 108 13.09 5.46 -9.10
N ASP A 109 12.77 4.39 -9.84
CA ASP A 109 12.67 3.02 -9.30
C ASP A 109 14.03 2.51 -8.83
N ILE A 110 15.11 2.82 -9.55
CA ILE A 110 16.48 2.45 -9.20
C ILE A 110 16.91 3.19 -7.92
N LEU A 111 16.67 4.51 -7.85
CA LEU A 111 16.99 5.31 -6.67
C LEU A 111 16.17 4.90 -5.43
N ASN A 112 14.89 4.57 -5.62
CA ASN A 112 14.02 4.07 -4.56
C ASN A 112 14.44 2.66 -4.11
N ALA A 113 14.84 1.78 -5.02
CA ALA A 113 15.35 0.45 -4.69
C ALA A 113 16.69 0.50 -3.93
N ILE A 114 17.59 1.41 -4.33
CA ILE A 114 18.86 1.66 -3.62
C ILE A 114 18.57 2.20 -2.22
N GLY A 115 17.71 3.22 -2.10
CA GLY A 115 17.32 3.80 -0.81
C GLY A 115 16.63 2.78 0.11
N LEU A 116 15.79 1.91 -0.44
CA LEU A 116 15.14 0.82 0.30
C LEU A 116 16.13 -0.23 0.77
N ASN A 117 17.13 -0.58 -0.06
CA ASN A 117 18.17 -1.55 0.31
C ASN A 117 19.10 -1.00 1.40
N ASP A 118 19.43 0.28 1.33
CA ASP A 118 20.20 0.98 2.37
C ASP A 118 19.43 1.05 3.69
N PHE A 119 18.13 1.33 3.64
CA PHE A 119 17.26 1.34 4.81
C PHE A 119 17.10 -0.06 5.42
N ARG A 120 16.93 -1.10 4.60
CA ARG A 120 16.89 -2.51 5.07
C ARG A 120 18.18 -2.89 5.79
N THR A 121 19.32 -2.54 5.19
CA THR A 121 20.64 -2.79 5.78
C THR A 121 20.81 -2.05 7.10
N TYR A 122 20.34 -0.79 7.17
CA TYR A 122 20.37 0.02 8.39
C TYR A 122 19.53 -0.61 9.52
N LEU A 123 18.29 -1.03 9.24
CA LEU A 123 17.41 -1.67 10.23
C LEU A 123 18.01 -2.97 10.77
N ILE A 124 18.62 -3.78 9.91
CA ILE A 124 19.27 -5.03 10.30
C ILE A 124 20.47 -4.75 11.22
N LYS A 125 21.28 -3.73 10.92
CA LYS A 125 22.41 -3.34 11.78
C LYS A 125 21.94 -2.79 13.12
N LEU A 126 20.91 -1.94 13.12
CA LEU A 126 20.34 -1.33 14.33
C LEU A 126 19.79 -2.39 15.29
N ILE A 127 19.00 -3.33 14.76
CA ILE A 127 18.38 -4.40 15.57
C ILE A 127 19.39 -5.51 15.89
N GLY A 128 20.34 -5.79 15.01
CA GLY A 128 21.44 -6.71 15.28
C GLY A 128 22.38 -6.23 16.40
N GLY A 129 22.55 -4.92 16.57
CA GLY A 129 23.41 -4.34 17.60
C GLY A 129 22.74 -4.11 18.97
N ALA A 130 21.43 -3.85 19.00
CA ALA A 130 20.73 -3.43 20.23
C ALA A 130 19.39 -4.14 20.51
N GLY A 131 18.92 -4.97 19.58
CA GLY A 131 17.65 -5.69 19.67
C GLY A 131 17.73 -7.00 20.46
N ASN A 132 16.57 -7.54 20.82
CA ASN A 132 16.46 -8.89 21.38
C ASN A 132 16.38 -9.93 20.24
N THR A 133 16.80 -11.16 20.49
CA THR A 133 16.77 -12.29 19.54
C THR A 133 15.39 -12.49 18.92
N GLY A 134 14.30 -12.26 19.66
CA GLY A 134 12.94 -12.33 19.11
C GLY A 134 12.62 -11.23 18.09
N GLU A 135 13.08 -10.00 18.34
CA GLU A 135 12.94 -8.86 17.44
C GLU A 135 13.74 -9.08 16.16
N TRP A 136 14.96 -9.60 16.31
CA TRP A 136 15.81 -9.99 15.18
C TRP A 136 15.17 -11.09 14.33
N ARG A 137 14.64 -12.15 14.96
CA ARG A 137 13.98 -13.26 14.25
C ARG A 137 12.76 -12.80 13.48
N PHE A 138 11.97 -11.91 14.08
CA PHE A 138 10.84 -11.30 13.39
C PHE A 138 11.32 -10.43 12.22
N LEU A 139 12.28 -9.53 12.44
CA LEU A 139 12.79 -8.62 11.40
C LEU A 139 13.38 -9.38 10.21
N VAL A 140 14.26 -10.36 10.45
CA VAL A 140 14.88 -11.16 9.38
C VAL A 140 13.85 -12.04 8.69
N GLY A 141 12.96 -12.67 9.47
CA GLY A 141 11.86 -13.47 8.93
C GLY A 141 10.98 -12.68 7.96
N THR A 142 10.69 -11.41 8.25
CA THR A 142 9.88 -10.56 7.37
C THR A 142 10.67 -9.89 6.25
N LEU A 143 11.87 -9.38 6.54
CA LEU A 143 12.58 -8.45 5.64
C LEU A 143 13.55 -9.16 4.69
N ILE A 144 14.06 -10.33 5.09
CA ILE A 144 14.98 -11.14 4.29
C ILE A 144 14.27 -12.39 3.77
N ASP A 145 13.62 -13.13 4.67
CA ASP A 145 13.01 -14.42 4.32
C ASP A 145 11.58 -14.27 3.75
N GLN A 146 11.00 -13.07 3.80
CA GLN A 146 9.64 -12.75 3.31
C GLN A 146 8.53 -13.69 3.84
N LEU A 147 8.68 -14.14 5.08
CA LEU A 147 7.76 -15.07 5.73
C LEU A 147 6.60 -14.34 6.40
N THR A 148 5.43 -14.97 6.36
CA THR A 148 4.27 -14.57 7.16
C THR A 148 4.53 -14.82 8.65
N PRO A 149 3.81 -14.14 9.57
CA PRO A 149 3.93 -14.39 11.02
C PRO A 149 3.68 -15.85 11.43
N GLU A 150 2.96 -16.61 10.61
CA GLU A 150 2.61 -18.01 10.82
C GLU A 150 3.79 -18.92 10.46
N GLU A 151 4.44 -18.63 9.33
CA GLU A 151 5.66 -19.31 8.91
C GLU A 151 6.84 -18.97 9.82
N ILE A 152 6.93 -17.73 10.32
CA ILE A 152 7.91 -17.35 11.35
C ILE A 152 7.67 -18.14 12.65
N ALA A 153 6.40 -18.31 13.04
CA ALA A 153 6.02 -19.08 14.21
C ALA A 153 6.44 -20.56 14.05
N ALA A 154 6.14 -21.15 12.90
CA ALA A 154 6.52 -22.52 12.55
C ALA A 154 8.04 -22.70 12.49
N LYS A 155 8.76 -21.81 11.79
CA LYS A 155 10.22 -21.82 11.62
C LYS A 155 10.98 -21.76 12.95
N HIS A 156 10.44 -21.04 13.93
CA HIS A 156 11.07 -20.88 15.24
C HIS A 156 10.43 -21.71 16.36
N GLY A 157 9.45 -22.58 16.05
CA GLY A 157 8.80 -23.45 17.03
C GLY A 157 8.07 -22.69 18.15
N VAL A 158 7.53 -21.51 17.85
CA VAL A 158 6.82 -20.66 18.83
C VAL A 158 5.36 -20.49 18.45
N GLY A 159 4.50 -20.14 19.42
CA GLY A 159 3.12 -19.76 19.11
C GLY A 159 3.03 -18.40 18.38
N ARG A 160 1.99 -18.21 17.56
CA ARG A 160 1.66 -16.94 16.88
C ARG A 160 1.68 -15.73 17.83
N ALA A 161 1.15 -15.88 19.04
CA ALA A 161 1.13 -14.82 20.06
C ALA A 161 2.54 -14.31 20.42
N THR A 162 3.55 -15.18 20.38
CA THR A 162 4.95 -14.85 20.63
C THR A 162 5.52 -14.03 19.47
N VAL A 163 5.18 -14.36 18.22
CA VAL A 163 5.59 -13.61 17.03
C VAL A 163 4.98 -12.21 17.03
N PHE A 164 3.69 -12.07 17.36
CA PHE A 164 3.06 -10.74 17.52
C PHE A 164 3.63 -9.94 18.70
N ARG A 165 4.14 -10.61 19.74
CA ARG A 165 4.87 -9.94 20.83
C ARG A 165 6.23 -9.42 20.34
N TRP A 166 6.95 -10.20 19.53
CA TRP A 166 8.19 -9.74 18.89
C TRP A 166 7.96 -8.54 17.98
N ARG A 167 6.91 -8.57 17.14
CA ARG A 167 6.49 -7.43 16.31
C ARG A 167 6.27 -6.17 17.15
N ARG A 168 5.49 -6.26 18.23
CA ARG A 168 5.20 -5.11 19.11
C ARG A 168 6.45 -4.57 19.80
N SER A 169 7.34 -5.45 20.23
CA SER A 169 8.62 -5.07 20.85
C SER A 169 9.53 -4.34 19.84
N LEU A 170 9.66 -4.91 18.65
CA LEU A 170 10.40 -4.33 17.53
C LEU A 170 9.85 -2.95 17.16
N LEU A 171 8.53 -2.81 16.96
CA LEU A 171 7.91 -1.53 16.62
C LEU A 171 8.14 -0.47 17.71
N ARG A 172 7.99 -0.83 18.98
CA ARG A 172 8.27 0.10 20.09
C ARG A 172 9.71 0.59 20.08
N ARG A 173 10.66 -0.32 19.82
CA ARG A 173 12.08 0.01 19.70
C ARG A 173 12.35 0.91 18.49
N LEU A 174 11.80 0.57 17.34
CA LEU A 174 11.95 1.37 16.12
C LEU A 174 11.38 2.77 16.32
N VAL A 175 10.19 2.90 16.92
CA VAL A 175 9.62 4.21 17.29
C VAL A 175 10.56 4.96 18.23
N HIS A 176 11.15 4.32 19.23
CA HIS A 176 12.08 4.99 20.15
C HIS A 176 13.39 5.45 19.49
N HIS A 177 13.92 4.70 18.52
CA HIS A 177 15.19 5.01 17.86
C HIS A 177 15.05 5.84 16.58
N LEU A 178 13.89 5.82 15.93
CA LEU A 178 13.60 6.53 14.68
C LEU A 178 12.70 7.76 14.89
N ALA A 179 11.96 7.85 16.01
CA ALA A 179 11.34 9.11 16.40
C ALA A 179 12.39 10.01 17.07
N PRO A 180 12.44 11.31 16.74
CA PRO A 180 13.36 12.22 17.41
C PRO A 180 12.97 12.39 18.89
N PRO A 181 13.93 12.39 19.83
CA PRO A 181 13.65 12.78 21.21
C PRO A 181 13.38 14.29 21.26
N GLU A 182 12.14 14.67 21.51
CA GLU A 182 11.70 15.98 22.03
C GLU A 182 12.12 17.30 21.32
N SER A 183 12.80 17.30 20.17
CA SER A 183 13.24 18.55 19.51
C SER A 183 12.26 19.13 18.48
N PHE A 184 10.95 19.02 18.70
CA PHE A 184 9.92 19.67 17.87
C PHE A 184 8.96 20.58 18.67
N LEU A 185 9.36 21.00 19.87
CA LEU A 185 8.63 21.99 20.66
C LEU A 185 9.52 23.15 21.17
N GLU A 186 10.51 23.57 20.37
CA GLU A 186 11.09 24.93 20.45
C GLU A 186 11.35 25.49 19.04
#